data_AF-A0A1W0X3V2-F1
#
_entry.id   AF-A0A1W0X3V2-F1
#
_cell.length_a   1.000
_cell.length_b   1.000
_cell.length_c   1.000
_cell.angle_alpha   90.00
_cell.angle_beta   90.00
_cell.angle_gamma   90.00
#
_symmetry.space_group_name_H-M   'P 1'
#
loop_
_entity.id
_entity.type
_entity.pdbx_description
1 polymer ?
#
loop_
_entity_poly.entity_id
_entity_poly.type
_entity_poly.pdbx_seq_one_letter_code
_entity_poly.pdbx_strand_id
1 'polypeptide(L)'
;MCDRITQVQDQVNQLADHMCNAVGILQQQVHPSILPGHDQLFSTVVKNENSDFKPKDLPPLFATLITRAVKELDVMIDRLPNDDQTLEPDVAYIEKLNQVNREAARIFTSTTEASQHLLEKIQTSLKEISECEMDIDRRHAGAKS
;
A
#
# COMPACT_ATOMS: atom_id res chain seq x y z
N MET A 1 3.27 4.72 -0.77
CA MET A 1 3.38 3.90 0.45
C MET A 1 2.88 4.77 1.58
N CYS A 2 1.65 4.54 2.04
CA CYS A 2 1.10 5.29 3.17
C CYS A 2 1.67 4.65 4.44
N ASP A 3 2.36 5.45 5.25
CA ASP A 3 2.78 5.04 6.59
C ASP A 3 1.54 4.58 7.38
N ARG A 4 1.71 3.61 8.28
CA ARG A 4 0.60 3.04 9.06
C ARG A 4 -0.10 4.12 9.89
N ILE A 5 0.66 5.09 10.37
CA ILE A 5 0.16 6.28 11.05
C ILE A 5 -0.72 7.12 10.11
N THR A 6 -0.25 7.38 8.89
CA THR A 6 -1.04 8.14 7.90
C THR A 6 -2.31 7.39 7.52
N GLN A 7 -2.26 6.06 7.41
CA GLN A 7 -3.45 5.25 7.17
C GLN A 7 -4.47 5.36 8.32
N VAL A 8 -4.02 5.36 9.57
CA VAL A 8 -4.88 5.58 10.74
C VAL A 8 -5.52 6.98 10.67
N GLN A 9 -4.76 8.01 10.31
CA GLN A 9 -5.28 9.38 10.17
C GLN A 9 -6.37 9.48 9.10
N ASP A 10 -6.15 8.88 7.93
CA ASP A 10 -7.14 8.86 6.85
C ASP A 10 -8.44 8.16 7.27
N GLN A 11 -8.33 7.10 8.06
CA GLN A 11 -9.47 6.31 8.53
C GLN A 11 -10.28 7.02 9.62
N VAL A 12 -9.60 7.75 10.52
CA VAL A 12 -10.27 8.62 11.50
C VAL A 12 -11.03 9.74 10.79
N ASN A 13 -10.46 10.34 9.75
CA ASN A 13 -11.14 11.37 8.96
C ASN A 13 -12.39 10.80 8.27
N GLN A 14 -12.30 9.62 7.64
CA GLN A 14 -13.45 8.95 7.03
C GLN A 14 -14.54 8.60 8.06
N LEU A 15 -14.16 8.17 9.27
CA LEU A 15 -15.10 7.93 10.36
C LEU A 15 -15.84 9.21 10.76
N ALA A 16 -15.13 10.33 10.88
CA ALA A 16 -15.73 11.63 11.19
C ALA A 16 -16.72 12.07 10.11
N ASP A 17 -16.39 11.87 8.83
CA ASP A 17 -17.31 12.16 7.72
C ASP A 17 -18.57 11.28 7.78
N HIS A 18 -18.43 9.98 8.07
CA HIS A 18 -19.59 9.10 8.24
C HIS A 18 -20.49 9.54 9.40
N MET A 19 -19.91 9.95 10.53
CA MET A 19 -20.68 10.46 11.67
C MET A 19 -21.39 11.78 11.33
N CYS A 20 -20.71 12.72 10.69
CA CYS A 20 -21.29 14.01 10.31
C CYS A 20 -22.46 13.84 9.34
N ASN A 21 -22.26 13.02 8.30
CA ASN A 21 -23.31 12.70 7.33
C ASN A 21 -24.49 11.97 7.98
N ALA A 22 -24.23 11.03 8.89
CA ALA A 22 -25.29 10.34 9.63
C ALA A 22 -26.15 11.30 10.45
N VAL A 23 -25.53 12.25 11.16
CA VAL A 23 -26.26 13.28 11.94
C VAL A 23 -27.10 14.16 11.02
N GLY A 24 -26.55 14.61 9.88
CA GLY A 24 -27.30 15.41 8.91
C GLY A 24 -28.55 14.68 8.39
N ILE A 25 -28.41 13.39 8.05
CA ILE A 25 -29.53 12.55 7.60
C ILE A 25 -30.55 12.34 8.71
N LEU A 26 -30.11 12.07 9.95
CA LEU A 26 -31.02 11.93 11.08
C LEU A 26 -31.83 13.22 11.30
N GLN A 27 -31.20 14.39 11.28
CA GLN A 27 -31.90 15.67 11.42
C GLN A 27 -32.93 15.92 10.31
N GLN A 28 -32.65 15.50 9.07
CA GLN A 28 -33.58 15.60 7.95
C GLN A 28 -34.78 14.64 8.08
N GLN A 29 -34.59 13.50 8.75
CA GLN A 29 -35.61 12.45 8.87
C GLN A 29 -36.40 12.48 10.18
N VAL A 30 -35.91 13.20 11.18
CA VAL A 30 -36.57 13.30 12.48
C VAL A 30 -37.87 14.08 12.33
N HIS A 31 -38.98 13.45 12.71
CA HIS A 31 -40.23 14.14 12.96
C HIS A 31 -40.24 14.61 14.42
N PRO A 32 -40.60 15.88 14.71
CA PRO A 32 -40.71 16.34 16.09
C PRO A 32 -41.78 15.50 16.81
N SER A 33 -41.40 14.89 17.93
CA SER A 33 -42.35 14.14 18.76
C SER A 33 -43.25 15.14 19.49
N ILE A 34 -44.55 15.09 19.22
CA ILE A 34 -45.54 15.90 19.93
C ILE A 34 -45.84 15.19 21.25
N LEU A 35 -45.63 15.90 22.36
CA LEU A 35 -46.03 15.42 23.68
C LEU A 35 -47.56 15.54 23.81
N PRO A 36 -48.28 14.52 24.31
CA PRO A 36 -49.73 14.59 24.45
C PRO A 36 -50.13 15.80 25.32
N GLY A 37 -50.89 16.74 24.74
CA GLY A 37 -51.31 17.99 25.37
C GLY A 37 -50.63 19.27 24.83
N HIS A 38 -49.80 19.19 23.78
CA HIS A 38 -49.08 20.34 23.23
C HIS A 38 -49.05 20.37 21.69
N ASP A 39 -50.21 20.25 21.05
CA ASP A 39 -50.36 20.01 19.60
C ASP A 39 -49.99 21.17 18.66
N GLN A 40 -49.73 22.39 19.15
CA GLN A 40 -49.67 23.58 18.28
C GLN A 40 -48.29 24.20 18.03
N LEU A 41 -47.21 23.78 18.71
CA LEU A 41 -45.95 24.55 18.63
C LEU A 41 -45.07 24.26 17.40
N PHE A 42 -45.35 23.23 16.59
CA PHE A 42 -44.42 22.79 15.53
C PHE A 42 -45.08 22.40 14.19
N SER A 43 -46.15 23.09 13.78
CA SER A 43 -46.94 22.73 12.58
C SER A 43 -46.35 23.23 11.23
N THR A 44 -45.04 23.21 11.03
CA THR A 44 -44.46 23.47 9.70
C THR A 44 -43.37 22.45 9.38
N VAL A 45 -43.79 21.21 9.14
CA VAL A 45 -42.93 20.20 8.51
C VAL A 45 -42.81 20.59 7.04
N VAL A 46 -41.63 21.10 6.63
CA VAL A 46 -41.28 21.23 5.22
C VAL A 46 -41.11 19.82 4.66
N LYS A 47 -42.15 19.28 4.05
CA LYS A 47 -42.07 18.02 3.31
C LYS A 47 -41.28 18.29 2.02
N ASN A 48 -40.03 17.83 1.97
CA ASN A 48 -39.31 17.73 0.70
C ASN A 48 -39.84 16.50 -0.05
N GLU A 49 -40.86 16.70 -0.89
CA GLU A 49 -41.55 15.64 -1.65
C GLU A 49 -40.80 15.18 -2.91
N ASN A 50 -39.52 15.56 -3.07
CA ASN A 50 -38.73 15.22 -4.25
C ASN A 50 -37.49 14.39 -3.89
N SER A 51 -37.66 13.10 -3.62
CA SER A 51 -36.61 12.12 -3.92
C SER A 51 -37.19 10.71 -4.00
N ASP A 52 -36.99 10.07 -5.15
CA ASP A 52 -37.29 8.66 -5.46
C ASP A 52 -36.44 7.66 -4.64
N PHE A 53 -35.80 8.15 -3.57
CA PHE A 53 -34.86 7.42 -2.73
C PHE A 53 -35.51 7.18 -1.38
N LYS A 54 -35.83 5.91 -1.05
CA LYS A 54 -36.42 5.55 0.24
C LYS A 54 -35.48 5.93 1.39
N PRO A 55 -35.76 6.97 2.19
CA PRO A 55 -34.78 7.47 3.15
C PRO A 55 -34.59 6.53 4.35
N LYS A 56 -35.51 5.58 4.56
CA LYS A 56 -35.57 4.73 5.76
C LYS A 56 -34.37 3.78 5.93
N ASP A 57 -33.65 3.47 4.86
CA ASP A 57 -32.52 2.53 4.91
C ASP A 57 -31.16 3.23 5.12
N LEU A 58 -31.12 4.57 5.14
CA LEU A 58 -29.89 5.36 5.34
C LEU A 58 -29.35 5.29 6.78
N PRO A 59 -30.16 5.46 7.86
CA PRO A 59 -29.65 5.34 9.22
C PRO A 59 -28.98 3.99 9.54
N PRO A 60 -29.56 2.82 9.21
CA PRO A 60 -28.88 1.54 9.46
C PRO A 60 -27.65 1.33 8.57
N LEU A 61 -27.63 1.89 7.36
CA LEU A 61 -26.44 1.89 6.51
C LEU A 61 -25.29 2.68 7.15
N PHE A 62 -25.53 3.91 7.62
CA PHE A 62 -24.51 4.70 8.31
C PHE A 62 -24.06 4.05 9.61
N ALA A 63 -24.95 3.43 10.38
CA ALA A 63 -24.57 2.67 11.57
C ALA A 63 -23.61 1.51 11.22
N THR A 64 -23.87 0.83 10.10
CA THR A 64 -23.00 -0.25 9.59
C THR A 64 -21.63 0.29 9.15
N LEU A 65 -21.61 1.40 8.41
CA LEU A 65 -20.38 2.04 7.94
C LEU A 65 -19.51 2.53 9.11
N ILE A 66 -20.11 3.19 10.10
CA ILE A 66 -19.43 3.64 11.32
C ILE A 66 -18.88 2.44 12.09
N THR A 67 -19.68 1.40 12.32
CA THR A 67 -19.25 0.19 13.04
C THR A 67 -18.09 -0.49 12.34
N ARG A 68 -18.14 -0.58 11.01
CA ARG A 68 -17.07 -1.16 10.21
C ARG A 68 -15.78 -0.33 10.30
N ALA A 69 -15.89 0.98 10.11
CA ALA A 69 -14.74 1.88 10.17
C ALA A 69 -14.04 1.85 11.54
N VAL A 70 -14.80 1.80 12.64
CA VAL A 70 -14.24 1.64 13.99
C VAL A 70 -13.51 0.31 14.14
N LYS A 71 -14.08 -0.81 13.68
CA LYS A 71 -13.40 -2.11 13.74
C LYS A 71 -12.13 -2.16 12.89
N GLU A 72 -12.16 -1.53 11.72
CA GLU A 72 -10.98 -1.42 10.87
C GLU A 72 -9.89 -0.58 11.54
N LEU A 73 -10.28 0.51 12.23
CA LEU A 73 -9.38 1.34 13.04
C LEU A 73 -8.75 0.54 14.19
N ASP A 74 -9.53 -0.22 14.96
CA ASP A 74 -9.02 -1.07 16.05
C ASP A 74 -7.96 -2.05 15.54
N VAL A 75 -8.24 -2.75 14.44
CA VAL A 75 -7.29 -3.67 13.80
C VAL A 75 -6.05 -2.95 13.28
N MET A 76 -6.17 -1.69 12.87
CA MET A 76 -5.01 -0.89 12.44
C MET A 76 -4.13 -0.47 13.61
N ILE A 77 -4.74 -0.11 14.75
CA ILE A 77 -4.05 0.21 16.00
C ILE A 77 -3.31 -1.01 16.55
N ASP A 78 -3.95 -2.19 16.56
CA ASP A 78 -3.32 -3.45 17.00
C ASP A 78 -2.08 -3.85 16.16
N ARG A 79 -1.97 -3.30 14.96
CA ARG A 79 -0.85 -3.56 14.04
C ARG A 79 0.22 -2.48 14.10
N LEU A 80 0.06 -1.46 14.93
CA LEU A 80 1.12 -0.49 15.14
C LEU A 80 2.31 -1.18 15.84
N PRO A 81 3.55 -0.90 15.42
CA PRO A 81 4.72 -1.36 16.15
C PRO A 81 4.68 -0.80 17.59
N ASN A 82 5.08 -1.60 18.58
CA ASN A 82 5.08 -1.19 19.98
C ASN A 82 6.08 -0.04 20.21
N ASP A 83 5.63 1.06 20.80
CA ASP A 83 6.42 2.26 21.13
C ASP A 83 7.44 2.06 22.26
N ASP A 84 7.50 0.88 22.90
CA ASP A 84 8.42 0.59 24.01
C ASP A 84 9.89 0.39 23.56
N GLN A 85 10.20 0.54 22.27
CA GLN A 85 11.58 0.54 21.79
C GLN A 85 12.21 1.91 22.04
N THR A 86 13.14 1.97 22.98
CA THR A 86 14.04 3.11 23.09
C THR A 86 14.70 3.37 21.73
N LEU A 87 14.90 4.64 21.34
CA LEU A 87 15.48 4.99 20.03
C LEU A 87 16.91 4.43 19.82
N GLU A 88 17.60 4.06 20.89
CA GLU A 88 18.98 3.59 20.89
C GLU A 88 19.18 2.19 20.27
N PRO A 89 18.42 1.12 20.65
CA PRO A 89 18.50 -0.19 20.01
C PRO A 89 18.16 -0.18 18.52
N ASP A 90 17.30 0.71 18.05
CA ASP A 90 16.92 0.78 16.62
C ASP A 90 18.06 1.33 15.76
N VAL A 91 18.80 2.33 16.23
CA VAL A 91 19.98 2.85 15.51
C VAL A 91 21.06 1.78 15.41
N ALA A 92 21.37 1.09 16.51
CA ALA A 92 22.34 0.00 16.51
C ALA A 92 21.91 -1.17 15.60
N TYR A 93 20.61 -1.48 15.57
CA TYR A 93 20.05 -2.48 14.68
C TYR A 93 20.16 -2.07 13.19
N ILE A 94 19.86 -0.81 12.87
CA ILE A 94 20.01 -0.26 11.51
C ILE A 94 21.48 -0.27 11.08
N GLU A 95 22.41 0.11 11.95
CA GLU A 95 23.85 0.05 11.67
C GLU A 95 24.32 -1.38 11.38
N LYS A 96 23.89 -2.35 12.19
CA LYS A 96 24.16 -3.76 11.95
C LYS A 96 23.61 -4.22 10.60
N LEU A 97 22.38 -3.83 10.26
CA LEU A 97 21.77 -4.21 8.99
C LEU A 97 22.52 -3.58 7.80
N ASN A 98 22.95 -2.33 7.93
CA ASN A 98 23.80 -1.65 6.95
C ASN A 98 25.15 -2.34 6.78
N GLN A 99 25.76 -2.81 7.86
CA GLN A 99 27.02 -3.55 7.81
C GLN A 99 26.86 -4.88 7.06
N VAL A 100 25.80 -5.64 7.37
CA VAL A 100 25.47 -6.89 6.66
C VAL A 100 25.22 -6.62 5.17
N ASN A 101 24.49 -5.56 4.84
CA ASN A 101 24.21 -5.18 3.46
C ASN A 101 25.50 -4.82 2.70
N ARG A 102 26.41 -4.05 3.32
CA ARG A 102 27.72 -3.72 2.74
C ARG A 102 28.57 -4.96 2.48
N GLU A 103 28.58 -5.90 3.41
CA GLU A 103 29.35 -7.14 3.23
C GLU A 103 28.74 -8.03 2.13
N ALA A 104 27.42 -8.16 2.10
CA ALA A 104 26.72 -8.86 1.02
C ALA A 104 27.01 -8.23 -0.35
N ALA A 105 26.99 -6.90 -0.44
CA ALA A 105 27.35 -6.18 -1.66
C ALA A 105 28.81 -6.41 -2.06
N ARG A 106 29.75 -6.43 -1.11
CA ARG A 106 31.17 -6.71 -1.38
C ARG A 106 31.37 -8.12 -1.94
N ILE A 107 30.76 -9.13 -1.32
CA ILE A 107 30.82 -10.52 -1.78
C ILE A 107 30.21 -10.64 -3.18
N PHE A 108 29.06 -9.99 -3.39
CA PHE A 108 28.38 -9.97 -4.68
C PHE A 108 29.26 -9.36 -5.78
N THR A 109 29.86 -8.19 -5.53
CA THR A 109 30.75 -7.53 -6.50
C THR A 109 31.95 -8.40 -6.83
N SER A 110 32.64 -8.96 -5.83
CA SER A 110 33.79 -9.83 -6.07
C SER A 110 33.42 -11.09 -6.87
N THR A 111 32.26 -11.68 -6.58
CA THR A 111 31.74 -12.84 -7.34
C THR A 111 31.41 -12.45 -8.78
N THR A 112 30.83 -11.26 -8.98
CA THR A 112 30.47 -10.74 -10.30
C THR A 112 31.72 -10.46 -11.14
N GLU A 113 32.75 -9.84 -10.56
CA GLU A 113 34.04 -9.60 -11.22
C GLU A 113 34.72 -10.90 -11.64
N ALA A 114 34.74 -11.91 -10.76
CA ALA A 114 35.30 -13.23 -11.09
C ALA A 114 34.52 -13.89 -12.24
N SER A 115 33.18 -13.77 -12.22
CA SER A 115 32.31 -14.30 -13.27
C SER A 115 32.52 -13.58 -14.60
N GLN A 116 32.67 -12.27 -14.59
CA GLN A 116 32.94 -11.45 -15.78
C GLN A 116 34.28 -11.83 -16.43
N HIS A 117 35.33 -11.96 -15.63
CA HIS A 117 36.64 -12.36 -16.13
C HIS A 117 36.64 -13.79 -16.71
N LEU A 118 35.87 -14.70 -16.12
CA LEU A 118 35.68 -16.04 -16.70
C LEU A 118 34.93 -15.98 -18.04
N LEU A 119 33.90 -15.13 -18.14
CA LEU A 119 33.14 -14.92 -19.36
C LEU A 119 34.03 -14.38 -20.49
N GLU A 120 34.90 -13.42 -20.19
CA GLU A 120 35.86 -12.85 -21.13
C GLU A 120 36.81 -13.92 -21.68
N LYS A 121 37.34 -14.79 -20.82
CA LYS A 121 38.19 -15.91 -21.25
C LYS A 121 37.46 -16.85 -22.20
N ILE A 122 36.22 -17.21 -21.87
CA ILE A 122 35.38 -18.06 -22.73
C ILE A 122 35.15 -17.39 -24.08
N GLN A 123 34.86 -16.08 -24.08
CA GLN A 123 34.67 -15.31 -25.31
C GLN A 123 35.94 -15.25 -26.17
N THR A 124 37.11 -15.05 -25.56
CA THR A 124 38.40 -15.07 -26.28
C THR A 124 38.67 -16.44 -26.90
N SER A 125 38.51 -17.52 -26.14
CA SER A 125 38.72 -18.88 -26.67
C SER A 125 37.73 -19.23 -27.80
N LEU A 126 36.46 -18.81 -27.69
CA LEU A 126 35.48 -18.98 -28.77
C LEU A 126 35.89 -18.21 -30.03
N LYS A 127 36.44 -17.01 -29.87
CA LYS A 127 36.94 -16.20 -30.98
C LYS A 127 38.14 -16.88 -31.66
N GLU A 128 39.09 -17.41 -30.90
CA GLU A 128 40.25 -18.14 -31.42
C GLU A 128 39.83 -19.41 -32.19
N ILE A 129 38.85 -20.16 -31.67
CA ILE A 129 38.29 -21.33 -32.37
C ILE A 129 37.69 -20.90 -33.71
N SER A 130 36.85 -19.85 -33.71
CA SER A 130 36.23 -19.34 -34.93
C SER A 130 37.27 -18.84 -35.95
N GLU A 131 38.33 -18.16 -35.51
CA GLU A 131 39.43 -17.73 -36.38
C GLU A 131 40.19 -18.92 -36.98
N CYS A 132 40.47 -19.96 -36.18
CA CYS A 132 41.09 -21.20 -36.66
C CYS A 132 40.23 -21.93 -37.69
N GLU A 133 38.92 -22.03 -37.47
CA GLU A 133 37.99 -22.65 -38.42
C GLU A 133 38.00 -21.91 -39.77
N MET A 134 37.94 -20.57 -39.74
CA MET A 134 38.02 -19.75 -40.95
C MET A 134 39.34 -19.92 -41.71
N ASP A 135 40.45 -20.03 -40.99
CA ASP A 135 41.77 -20.26 -41.59
C ASP A 135 41.89 -21.65 -42.22
N ILE A 136 41.33 -22.68 -41.56
CA ILE A 136 41.24 -24.05 -42.09
C ILE A 136 40.43 -24.05 -43.38
N ASP A 137 39.26 -23.40 -43.38
CA ASP A 137 38.39 -23.30 -44.57
C ASP A 137 39.08 -22.58 -45.73
N ARG A 138 39.80 -21.47 -45.47
CA ARG A 138 40.59 -20.78 -46.50
C ARG A 138 41.66 -21.65 -47.11
N ARG A 139 42.40 -22.42 -46.29
CA ARG A 139 43.45 -23.33 -46.78
C ARG A 139 42.85 -24.47 -47.61
N HIS A 140 41.70 -25.02 -47.20
CA HIS A 140 40.99 -26.04 -47.97
C HIS A 140 40.43 -25.52 -49.29
N ALA A 141 40.01 -24.25 -49.36
CA ALA A 141 39.58 -23.62 -50.61
C ALA A 141 40.77 -23.36 -51.58
N GLY A 142 41.93 -22.96 -51.06
CA GLY A 142 43.13 -22.72 -51.87
C GLY A 142 43.80 -24.00 -52.41
N ALA A 143 43.65 -25.14 -51.73
CA ALA A 143 44.20 -26.43 -52.17
C ALA A 143 43.36 -27.13 -53.28
N LYS A 144 42.19 -26.58 -53.64
CA LYS A 144 41.31 -27.10 -54.68
C LYS A 144 41.35 -26.31 -56.01
N SER A 145 42.20 -25.27 -56.09
CA SER A 145 42.44 -24.47 -57.30
C SER A 145 43.82 -24.76 -57.89
#